data_AF-A0A930EU99-F1
#
_entry.id   AF-A0A930EU99-F1
#
_cell.length_a   1.000
_cell.length_b   1.000
_cell.length_c   1.000
_cell.angle_alpha   90.00
_cell.angle_beta   90.00
_cell.angle_gamma   90.00
#
_symmetry.space_group_name_H-M   'P 1'
#
loop_
_entity.id
_entity.type
_entity.pdbx_description
1 polymer ?
#
loop_
_entity_poly.entity_id
_entity_poly.type
_entity_poly.pdbx_seq_one_letter_code
_entity_poly.pdbx_strand_id
1 'polypeptide(L)'
;MNNYETVFILTPVLSEPQMKEAVDKFIGLLQANGAEIVNHENWGLKKLAYPIQKKSTGFYNLVEFKANPEVINVLETGFRRDEAVLR
;
A
#
# COMPACT_ATOMS: atom_id res chain seq x y z
N MET A 1 16.08 -14.07 -0.98
CA MET A 1 15.15 -12.93 -1.16
C MET A 1 14.19 -13.30 -2.26
N ASN A 2 12.90 -13.26 -1.95
CA ASN A 2 11.86 -13.53 -2.93
C ASN A 2 11.30 -12.21 -3.44
N ASN A 3 10.84 -12.21 -4.69
CA ASN A 3 10.11 -11.08 -5.24
C ASN A 3 8.65 -11.16 -4.78
N TYR A 4 8.15 -10.05 -4.25
CA TYR A 4 6.77 -9.87 -3.86
C TYR A 4 6.18 -8.66 -4.57
N GLU A 5 4.88 -8.74 -4.84
CA GLU A 5 4.09 -7.65 -5.33
C GLU A 5 2.93 -7.44 -4.36
N THR A 6 2.73 -6.18 -3.96
CA THR A 6 1.62 -5.80 -3.11
C THR A 6 0.83 -4.70 -3.81
N VAL A 7 -0.45 -4.97 -4.00
CA VAL A 7 -1.43 -3.97 -4.43
C VAL A 7 -2.31 -3.63 -3.25
N PHE A 8 -2.36 -2.36 -2.90
CA PHE A 8 -3.21 -1.87 -1.82
C PHE A 8 -4.04 -0.66 -2.25
N ILE A 9 -5.19 -0.51 -1.61
CA ILE A 9 -6.19 0.50 -1.89
C ILE A 9 -6.29 1.42 -0.69
N LEU A 10 -6.05 2.71 -0.91
CA LEU A 10 -6.24 3.74 0.10
C LEU A 10 -7.62 4.39 -0.03
N THR A 11 -8.13 4.87 1.10
CA THR A 11 -9.41 5.56 1.20
C THR A 11 -9.42 6.84 0.35
N PRO A 12 -10.51 7.13 -0.38
CA PRO A 12 -10.62 8.34 -1.20
C PRO A 12 -10.83 9.61 -0.37
N VAL A 13 -10.90 9.49 0.96
CA VAL A 13 -11.01 10.62 1.88
C VAL A 13 -9.69 11.39 1.99
N LEU A 14 -8.56 10.72 1.72
CA LEU A 14 -7.25 11.34 1.72
C LEU A 14 -7.06 12.23 0.50
N SER A 15 -6.39 13.36 0.71
CA SER A 15 -5.90 14.20 -0.38
C SER A 15 -4.68 13.54 -1.05
N GLU A 16 -4.41 13.83 -2.32
CA GLU A 16 -3.21 13.32 -3.03
C GLU A 16 -1.88 13.46 -2.25
N PRO A 17 -1.57 14.59 -1.57
CA PRO A 17 -0.34 14.68 -0.76
C PRO A 17 -0.34 13.72 0.44
N GLN A 18 -1.48 13.54 1.11
CA GLN A 18 -1.62 12.61 2.24
C GLN A 18 -1.51 11.16 1.79
N MET A 19 -2.00 10.86 0.59
CA MET A 19 -1.85 9.55 -0.03
C MET A 19 -0.37 9.25 -0.29
N LYS A 20 0.39 10.19 -0.87
CA LYS A 20 1.83 10.00 -1.08
C LYS A 20 2.58 9.78 0.23
N GLU A 21 2.29 10.57 1.25
CA GLU A 21 2.89 10.41 2.58
C GLU A 21 2.60 9.03 3.19
N ALA A 22 1.36 8.54 3.05
CA ALA A 22 1.00 7.20 3.51
C ALA A 22 1.77 6.11 2.75
N VAL A 23 1.91 6.24 1.43
CA VAL A 23 2.70 5.31 0.61
C VAL A 23 4.18 5.34 1.00
N ASP A 24 4.76 6.53 1.18
CA ASP A 24 6.15 6.73 1.59
C ASP A 24 6.42 6.12 2.98
N LYS A 25 5.45 6.19 3.90
CA LYS A 25 5.51 5.51 5.20
C LYS A 25 5.62 3.99 5.06
N PHE A 26 4.86 3.37 4.16
CA PHE A 26 4.95 1.92 3.92
C PHE A 26 6.23 1.51 3.18
N ILE A 27 6.69 2.34 2.25
CA ILE A 27 7.99 2.19 1.58
C ILE A 27 9.13 2.28 2.61
N GLY A 28 9.09 3.26 3.51
CA GLY A 28 10.07 3.40 4.59
C GLY A 28 10.06 2.21 5.55
N LEU A 29 8.87 1.66 5.87
CA LEU A 29 8.75 0.44 6.68
C LEU A 29 9.38 -0.75 5.97
N LEU A 30 9.15 -0.92 4.67
CA LEU A 30 9.78 -1.96 3.86
C LEU A 30 11.31 -1.83 3.86
N GLN A 31 11.83 -0.63 3.60
CA GLN A 31 13.27 -0.36 3.60
C GLN A 31 13.92 -0.59 4.97
N ALA A 32 13.27 -0.17 6.06
CA ALA A 32 13.74 -0.39 7.42
C ALA A 32 13.86 -1.88 7.79
N ASN A 33 13.04 -2.74 7.17
CA ASN A 33 13.09 -4.19 7.34
C ASN A 33 13.98 -4.88 6.30
N GLY A 34 14.82 -4.14 5.58
CA GLY A 34 15.79 -4.69 4.62
C GLY A 34 15.17 -5.15 3.30
N ALA A 35 13.99 -4.65 2.93
CA ALA A 35 13.41 -4.87 1.61
C ALA A 35 14.01 -3.92 0.57
N GLU A 36 14.28 -4.45 -0.62
CA GLU A 36 14.71 -3.69 -1.79
C GLU A 36 13.48 -3.40 -2.67
N ILE A 37 13.19 -2.13 -2.95
CA ILE A 37 12.06 -1.76 -3.80
C ILE A 37 12.50 -1.84 -5.26
N VAL A 38 11.83 -2.68 -6.02
CA VAL A 38 12.12 -2.91 -7.45
C VAL A 38 11.36 -1.88 -8.29
N ASN A 39 10.08 -1.69 -7.98
CA ASN A 39 9.22 -0.77 -8.70
C ASN A 39 8.10 -0.27 -7.80
N HIS A 40 7.64 0.95 -8.06
CA HIS A 40 6.47 1.52 -7.41
C HIS A 40 5.65 2.27 -8.45
N GLU A 41 4.38 1.88 -8.57
CA GLU A 41 3.44 2.48 -9.50
C GLU A 41 2.21 2.99 -8.77
N ASN A 42 1.87 4.25 -9.04
CA ASN A 42 0.68 4.88 -8.51
C ASN A 42 -0.39 4.95 -9.62
N TRP A 43 -1.47 4.20 -9.46
CA TRP A 43 -2.56 4.14 -10.41
C TRP A 43 -3.63 5.22 -10.18
N GLY A 44 -3.45 6.05 -9.15
CA GLY A 44 -4.36 7.14 -8.81
C GLY A 44 -5.73 6.66 -8.36
N LEU A 45 -6.71 7.57 -8.46
CA LEU A 45 -8.09 7.31 -8.06
C LEU A 45 -8.81 6.50 -9.13
N LYS A 46 -9.24 5.30 -8.77
CA LYS A 46 -10.08 4.44 -9.62
C LYS A 46 -11.43 4.18 -8.96
N LYS A 47 -12.45 3.97 -9.80
CA LYS A 47 -13.78 3.55 -9.36
C LYS A 47 -13.77 2.05 -9.06
N LEU A 48 -14.23 1.68 -7.88
CA LEU A 48 -14.34 0.29 -7.46
C LEU A 48 -15.55 -0.37 -8.16
N ALA A 49 -15.43 -1.65 -8.49
CA ALA A 49 -16.54 -2.42 -9.08
C ALA A 49 -17.73 -2.54 -8.11
N TYR A 50 -17.45 -2.53 -6.80
CA TYR A 50 -18.43 -2.54 -5.72
C TYR A 50 -17.92 -1.68 -4.55
N PRO A 51 -18.81 -1.11 -3.73
CA PRO A 51 -18.38 -0.26 -2.63
C PRO A 51 -17.71 -1.06 -1.51
N ILE A 52 -16.52 -0.63 -1.09
CA ILE A 52 -15.80 -1.19 0.07
C ILE A 52 -15.97 -0.18 1.21
N GLN A 53 -16.45 -0.61 2.39
CA GLN A 53 -16.72 0.28 3.52
C GLN A 53 -17.55 1.54 3.15
N LYS A 54 -18.55 1.39 2.27
CA LYS A 54 -19.40 2.47 1.72
C LYS A 54 -18.64 3.50 0.84
N LYS A 55 -17.41 3.22 0.43
CA LYS A 55 -16.64 4.02 -0.53
C LYS A 55 -16.71 3.38 -1.92
N SER A 56 -17.04 4.17 -2.94
CA SER A 56 -17.16 3.71 -4.33
C SER A 56 -15.89 3.95 -5.16
N THR A 57 -14.91 4.64 -4.60
CA THR A 57 -13.63 4.98 -5.21
C THR A 57 -12.50 4.69 -4.23
N GLY A 58 -11.29 4.51 -4.74
CA GLY A 58 -10.08 4.33 -3.93
C GLY A 58 -8.83 4.63 -4.72
N PHE A 59 -7.75 4.94 -4.01
CA PHE A 59 -6.44 5.16 -4.63
C PHE A 59 -5.70 3.83 -4.70
N TYR A 60 -5.32 3.43 -5.90
CA TYR A 60 -4.58 2.18 -6.11
C TYR A 60 -3.09 2.46 -6.16
N ASN A 61 -2.33 1.68 -5.39
CA ASN A 61 -0.88 1.69 -5.43
C ASN A 61 -0.36 0.26 -5.56
N LEU A 62 0.66 0.09 -6.39
CA LEU A 62 1.36 -1.15 -6.62
C LEU A 62 2.81 -0.96 -6.22
N VAL A 63 3.30 -1.84 -5.35
CA VAL A 63 4.70 -1.85 -4.89
C VAL A 63 5.26 -3.23 -5.16
N GLU A 64 6.31 -3.29 -5.97
CA GLU A 64 7.12 -4.47 -6.19
C GLU A 64 8.41 -4.36 -5.36
N PHE A 65 8.68 -5.37 -4.55
CA PHE A 65 9.85 -5.39 -3.69
C PHE A 65 10.42 -6.79 -3.52
N LYS A 66 11.72 -6.85 -3.24
CA LYS A 66 12.42 -8.07 -2.84
C LYS A 66 12.65 -8.02 -1.35
N ALA A 67 12.15 -9.03 -0.64
CA ALA A 67 12.32 -9.10 0.81
C ALA A 67 12.47 -10.54 1.29
N ASN A 68 12.81 -10.66 2.58
CA ASN A 68 12.65 -11.91 3.30
C ASN A 68 11.17 -12.12 3.67
N PRO A 69 10.70 -13.38 3.80
CA PRO A 69 9.30 -13.68 4.10
C PRO A 69 8.79 -13.05 5.40
N GLU A 70 9.67 -12.80 6.37
CA GLU A 70 9.32 -12.20 7.67
C GLU A 70 8.73 -10.78 7.53
N VAL A 71 9.16 -10.03 6.53
CA VAL A 71 8.71 -8.65 6.28
C VAL A 71 7.23 -8.59 5.93
N ILE A 72 6.68 -9.66 5.33
CA ILE A 72 5.27 -9.73 4.92
C ILE A 72 4.34 -9.63 6.13
N ASN A 73 4.66 -10.33 7.22
CA ASN A 73 3.85 -10.30 8.44
C ASN A 73 3.84 -8.91 9.09
N VAL A 74 4.98 -8.22 9.04
CA VAL A 74 5.11 -6.85 9.55
C VAL A 74 4.30 -5.88 8.68
N LEU A 75 4.40 -6.01 7.37
CA LEU A 75 3.65 -5.22 6.40
C LEU A 75 2.13 -5.43 6.58
N GLU A 76 1.67 -6.68 6.67
CA GLU A 76 0.26 -7.01 6.87
C GLU A 76 -0.27 -6.42 8.18
N THR A 77 0.51 -6.50 9.26
CA THR A 77 0.17 -5.87 10.54
C THR A 77 0.11 -4.35 10.42
N GLY A 78 1.01 -3.74 9.66
CA GLY A 78 1.01 -2.31 9.35
C GLY A 78 -0.26 -1.88 8.63
N PHE A 79 -0.65 -2.60 7.57
CA PHE A 79 -1.88 -2.33 6.82
C PHE A 79 -3.13 -2.48 7.67
N ARG A 80 -3.23 -3.53 8.49
CA ARG A 80 -4.39 -3.72 9.37
C ARG A 80 -4.53 -2.62 10.45
N ARG A 81 -3.44 -1.98 10.85
CA ARG A 81 -3.44 -0.91 11.85
C ARG A 81 -3.80 0.45 11.26
N ASP A 82 -3.62 0.63 9.95
CA ASP A 82 -3.84 1.91 9.30
C ASP A 82 -5.25 1.99 8.73
N GLU A 83 -6.11 2.82 9.32
CA GLU A 83 -7.50 3.02 8.86
C GLU A 83 -7.59 3.65 7.46
N ALA A 84 -6.48 4.22 6.96
CA ALA A 84 -6.42 4.72 5.60
C ALA A 84 -6.45 3.60 4.55
N VAL A 85 -6.04 2.39 4.91
CA VAL A 85 -5.97 1.24 4.01
C VAL A 85 -7.31 0.53 3.99
N LEU A 86 -7.94 0.50 2.82
CA LEU A 86 -9.18 -0.23 2.60
C LEU A 86 -8.91 -1.72 2.33
N ARG A 87 -7.84 -2.02 1.59
CA ARG A 87 -7.47 -3.38 1.19
C ARG A 87 -6.01 -3.50 0.80
#